data_AF-A0A223I3B4-F1
#
_entry.id   AF-A0A223I3B4-F1
#
_cell.length_a   1.000
_cell.length_b   1.000
_cell.length_c   1.000
_cell.angle_alpha   90.00
_cell.angle_beta   90.00
_cell.angle_gamma   90.00
#
_symmetry.space_group_name_H-M   'P 1'
#
loop_
_entity.id
_entity.type
_entity.pdbx_description
1 polymer ?
#
loop_
_entity_poly.entity_id
_entity_poly.type
_entity_poly.pdbx_seq_one_letter_code
_entity_poly.pdbx_strand_id
1 'polypeptide(L)'
;MLNLSREKFAELKDKKVVFPIYVEINGDELTPVSIFYNLKGKNRFLLESAESGKEGRYSFIGSGPYLKVKSYGNLIEIEKEQRTIKQHGKVLDYIKENIEQDYDKTTLSCRLQAVHLVMQGMIL
;
A
#
# COMPACT_ATOMS: atom_id res chain seq x y z
N MET A 1 19.32 -0.82 3.15
CA MET A 1 19.13 -1.50 4.44
C MET A 1 17.63 -1.52 4.76
N LEU A 2 17.12 -2.58 5.38
CA LEU A 2 15.74 -2.57 5.89
C LEU A 2 15.60 -1.51 6.99
N ASN A 3 14.43 -0.89 7.10
CA ASN A 3 14.16 0.14 8.11
C ASN A 3 14.01 -0.40 9.55
N LEU A 4 13.89 -1.73 9.72
CA LEU A 4 13.59 -2.36 11.01
C LEU A 4 14.49 -3.57 11.32
N SER A 5 14.82 -3.74 12.60
CA SER A 5 15.44 -4.97 13.11
C SER A 5 14.39 -6.05 13.38
N ARG A 6 14.85 -7.30 13.50
CA ARG A 6 13.97 -8.45 13.80
C ARG A 6 13.28 -8.31 15.16
N GLU A 7 14.00 -7.79 16.14
CA GLU A 7 13.50 -7.58 17.50
C GLU A 7 12.40 -6.53 17.50
N LYS A 8 12.60 -5.42 16.77
CA LYS A 8 11.60 -4.36 16.67
C LYS A 8 10.36 -4.81 15.89
N PHE A 9 10.55 -5.62 14.85
CA PHE A 9 9.44 -6.25 14.13
C PHE A 9 8.58 -7.11 15.07
N ALA A 10 9.20 -7.96 15.89
CA ALA A 10 8.48 -8.82 16.84
C ALA A 10 7.69 -8.01 17.87
N GLU A 11 8.30 -6.95 18.41
CA GLU A 11 7.64 -6.05 19.37
C GLU A 11 6.39 -5.37 18.76
N LEU A 12 6.50 -4.84 17.53
CA LEU A 12 5.39 -4.18 16.84
C LEU A 12 4.29 -5.17 16.43
N LYS A 13 4.68 -6.39 16.04
CA LYS A 13 3.76 -7.48 15.73
C LYS A 13 2.89 -7.82 16.94
N ASP A 14 3.49 -7.98 18.12
CA ASP A 14 2.77 -8.34 19.34
C ASP A 14 1.76 -7.26 19.78
N LYS A 15 2.03 -5.99 19.46
CA LYS A 15 1.10 -4.88 19.70
C LYS A 15 -0.11 -4.86 18.76
N LYS A 16 -0.15 -5.71 17.73
CA LYS A 16 -1.21 -5.78 16.72
C LYS A 16 -1.49 -4.45 16.01
N VAL A 17 -0.44 -3.65 15.79
CA VAL A 17 -0.53 -2.38 15.06
C VAL A 17 -0.06 -2.59 13.61
N VAL A 18 -0.58 -1.82 12.66
CA VAL A 18 -0.07 -1.83 11.28
C VAL A 18 1.15 -0.93 11.20
N PHE A 19 2.24 -1.41 10.60
CA PHE A 19 3.48 -0.65 10.43
C PHE A 19 4.17 -0.96 9.09
N PRO A 20 4.88 0.01 8.50
CA PRO A 20 5.60 -0.19 7.25
C PRO A 20 6.95 -0.87 7.45
N ILE A 21 7.26 -1.79 6.55
CA ILE A 21 8.61 -2.32 6.33
C ILE A 21 9.04 -1.87 4.94
N TYR A 22 10.19 -1.21 4.86
CA TYR A 22 10.70 -0.68 3.60
C TYR A 22 12.22 -0.75 3.53
N VAL A 23 12.71 -0.59 2.31
CA VAL A 23 14.12 -0.38 2.01
C VAL A 23 14.22 0.86 1.12
N GLU A 24 15.22 1.69 1.39
CA GLU A 24 15.58 2.79 0.51
C GLU A 24 16.62 2.31 -0.51
N ILE A 25 16.37 2.63 -1.76
CA ILE A 25 17.21 2.30 -2.91
C ILE A 25 17.53 3.59 -3.67
N ASN A 26 18.72 3.68 -4.26
CA ASN A 26 19.04 4.78 -5.18
C ASN A 26 18.13 4.64 -6.42
N GLY A 27 17.48 5.74 -6.80
CA GLY A 27 16.53 5.80 -7.90
C GLY A 27 16.99 6.65 -9.08
N ASP A 28 18.27 7.05 -9.17
CA ASP A 28 18.76 8.01 -10.16
C ASP A 28 18.54 7.53 -11.60
N GLU A 29 18.63 6.21 -11.84
CA GLU A 29 18.37 5.58 -13.14
C GLU A 29 16.96 5.00 -13.28
N LEU A 30 16.13 5.12 -12.25
CA LEU A 30 14.78 4.56 -12.24
C LEU A 30 13.75 5.65 -12.52
N THR A 31 12.80 5.35 -13.42
CA THR A 31 11.61 6.16 -13.62
C THR A 31 10.41 5.43 -13.03
N PRO A 32 9.38 6.15 -12.54
CA PRO A 32 8.17 5.50 -12.03
C PRO A 32 7.54 4.56 -13.06
N VAL A 33 7.54 4.94 -14.34
CA VAL A 33 7.04 4.13 -15.45
C VAL A 33 7.88 2.87 -15.64
N SER A 34 9.21 2.95 -15.61
CA SER A 34 10.06 1.76 -15.73
C SER A 34 9.85 0.79 -14.57
N ILE A 35 9.67 1.29 -13.35
CA ILE A 35 9.34 0.46 -12.18
C ILE A 35 7.98 -0.20 -12.36
N PHE A 36 6.95 0.54 -12.79
CA PHE A 36 5.60 0.00 -12.99
C PHE A 36 5.58 -1.16 -14.01
N TYR A 37 6.29 -1.04 -15.13
CA TYR A 37 6.35 -2.11 -16.13
C TYR A 37 7.08 -3.36 -15.62
N ASN A 38 8.12 -3.19 -14.82
CA ASN A 38 8.88 -4.28 -14.24
C ASN A 38 8.20 -4.90 -13.00
N LEU A 39 7.25 -4.20 -12.38
CA LEU A 39 6.52 -4.69 -11.21
C LEU A 39 5.65 -5.90 -11.59
N LYS A 40 5.89 -7.03 -10.91
CA LYS A 40 5.11 -8.26 -11.06
C LYS A 40 3.88 -8.22 -10.15
N GLY A 41 2.81 -8.91 -10.55
CA GLY A 41 1.61 -9.07 -9.72
C GLY A 41 0.33 -8.63 -10.42
N LYS A 42 -0.82 -8.85 -9.76
CA LYS A 42 -2.15 -8.46 -10.26
C LYS A 42 -2.58 -7.12 -9.68
N ASN A 43 -3.52 -6.43 -10.36
CA ASN A 43 -4.07 -5.13 -9.95
C ASN A 43 -2.96 -4.10 -9.66
N ARG A 44 -2.02 -3.97 -10.60
CA ARG A 44 -0.93 -2.99 -10.52
C ARG A 44 -1.48 -1.59 -10.73
N PHE A 45 -0.95 -0.62 -10.01
CA PHE A 45 -1.25 0.79 -10.23
C PHE A 45 0.02 1.64 -10.18
N LEU A 46 -0.06 2.78 -10.87
CA LEU A 46 0.89 3.88 -10.81
C LEU A 46 0.06 5.14 -10.63
N LEU A 47 0.30 5.86 -9.53
CA LEU A 47 -0.32 7.16 -9.25
C LEU A 47 0.78 8.20 -9.27
N GLU A 48 0.72 9.14 -10.20
CA GLU A 48 1.66 10.24 -10.30
C GLU A 48 0.90 11.53 -10.01
N SER A 49 1.52 12.40 -9.21
CA SER A 49 1.01 13.76 -9.08
C SER A 49 1.45 14.56 -10.31
N ALA A 50 0.53 15.30 -10.91
CA ALA A 50 0.84 16.23 -11.99
C ALA A 50 0.22 17.58 -11.64
N GLU A 51 1.05 18.60 -11.48
CA GLU A 51 0.59 19.97 -11.30
C GLU A 51 1.01 20.76 -12.54
N SER A 52 0.03 21.27 -13.30
CA SER A 52 0.18 22.15 -14.48
C SER A 52 1.60 22.22 -15.08
N GLY A 53 2.01 21.16 -15.79
CA GLY A 53 3.26 21.11 -16.55
C GLY A 53 4.51 20.67 -15.77
N LYS A 54 4.38 20.21 -14.52
CA LYS A 54 5.47 19.62 -13.73
C LYS A 54 5.10 18.23 -13.24
N GLU A 55 6.07 17.32 -13.31
CA GLU A 55 5.99 16.05 -12.60
C GLU A 55 6.00 16.33 -11.09
N GLY A 56 5.06 15.70 -10.39
CA GLY A 56 4.98 15.78 -8.94
C GLY A 56 6.18 15.09 -8.30
N ARG A 57 6.50 15.49 -7.07
CA ARG A 57 7.69 14.97 -6.35
C ARG A 57 7.62 13.48 -6.02
N TYR A 58 6.43 12.88 -6.10
CA TYR A 58 6.20 11.50 -5.68
C TYR A 58 5.31 10.77 -6.69
N SER A 59 5.69 9.53 -6.95
CA SER A 59 4.86 8.53 -7.63
C SER A 59 4.65 7.35 -6.69
N PHE A 60 3.41 6.86 -6.60
CA PHE A 60 3.05 5.70 -5.80
C PHE A 60 2.81 4.52 -6.73
N ILE A 61 3.53 3.43 -6.47
CA ILE A 61 3.44 2.21 -7.26
C ILE A 61 3.10 1.06 -6.33
N GLY A 62 2.09 0.28 -6.71
CA GLY A 62 1.66 -0.85 -5.91
C GLY A 62 1.11 -2.00 -6.76
N SER A 63 1.12 -3.19 -6.18
CA SER A 63 0.59 -4.40 -6.79
C SER A 63 0.07 -5.37 -5.73
N GLY A 64 -0.91 -6.18 -6.10
CA GLY A 64 -1.37 -7.33 -5.32
C GLY A 64 -2.26 -7.02 -4.10
N PRO A 65 -3.09 -5.97 -4.06
CA PRO A 65 -3.80 -5.49 -2.85
C PRO A 65 -4.32 -6.61 -1.93
N TYR A 66 -4.06 -6.51 -0.61
CA TYR A 66 -4.50 -7.52 0.37
C TYR A 66 -6.03 -7.64 0.44
N LEU A 67 -6.73 -6.55 0.10
CA LEU A 67 -8.18 -6.43 0.06
C LEU A 67 -8.59 -5.59 -1.16
N LYS A 68 -9.57 -6.06 -1.92
CA LYS A 68 -10.26 -5.27 -2.96
C LYS A 68 -11.72 -5.13 -2.58
N VAL A 69 -12.22 -3.90 -2.61
CA VAL A 69 -13.63 -3.59 -2.37
C VAL A 69 -14.18 -2.92 -3.63
N LYS A 70 -15.23 -3.49 -4.20
CA LYS A 70 -15.91 -2.99 -5.39
C LYS A 70 -17.39 -2.80 -5.09
N SER A 71 -18.06 -1.95 -5.84
CA SER A 71 -19.50 -1.79 -5.70
C SER A 71 -20.18 -1.55 -7.05
N TYR A 72 -21.34 -2.17 -7.22
CA TYR A 72 -22.26 -1.97 -8.33
C TYR A 72 -23.65 -1.69 -7.76
N GLY A 73 -24.06 -0.41 -7.79
CA GLY A 73 -25.25 0.05 -7.07
C GLY A 73 -25.12 -0.23 -5.57
N ASN A 74 -26.06 -1.00 -5.02
CA ASN A 74 -26.06 -1.37 -3.59
C ASN A 74 -25.41 -2.73 -3.32
N LEU A 75 -24.80 -3.38 -4.32
CA LEU A 75 -24.05 -4.61 -4.13
C LEU A 75 -22.57 -4.28 -3.95
N ILE A 76 -22.00 -4.71 -2.83
CA ILE A 76 -20.57 -4.61 -2.53
C ILE A 76 -19.95 -6.00 -2.76
N GLU A 77 -18.83 -6.05 -3.47
CA GLU A 77 -18.01 -7.25 -3.63
C GLU A 77 -16.65 -7.02 -2.94
N ILE A 78 -16.32 -7.91 -2.00
CA ILE A 78 -15.11 -7.85 -1.18
C ILE A 78 -14.27 -9.07 -1.53
N GLU A 79 -13.08 -8.85 -2.07
CA GLU A 79 -12.13 -9.90 -2.40
C GLU A 79 -10.91 -9.79 -1.47
N LYS A 80 -10.70 -10.82 -0.66
CA LYS A 80 -9.55 -10.95 0.26
C LYS A 80 -8.92 -12.32 0.03
N GLU A 81 -7.62 -12.33 -0.28
CA GLU A 81 -6.88 -13.55 -0.64
C GLU A 81 -7.55 -14.33 -1.80
N GLN A 82 -8.11 -15.51 -1.52
CA GLN A 82 -8.83 -16.36 -2.49
C GLN A 82 -10.35 -16.39 -2.24
N ARG A 83 -10.86 -15.52 -1.37
CA ARG A 83 -12.28 -15.46 -1.02
C ARG A 83 -12.91 -14.20 -1.58
N THR A 84 -14.10 -14.37 -2.18
CA THR A 84 -14.96 -13.25 -2.59
C THR A 84 -16.26 -13.33 -1.81
N ILE A 85 -16.60 -12.25 -1.12
CA ILE A 85 -17.84 -12.10 -0.36
C ILE A 85 -18.67 -11.02 -1.04
N LYS A 86 -19.98 -11.24 -1.15
CA LYS A 86 -20.92 -10.24 -1.66
C LYS A 86 -21.91 -9.86 -0.56
N GLN A 87 -22.20 -8.57 -0.44
CA GLN A 87 -23.18 -8.07 0.52
C GLN A 87 -23.89 -6.83 -0.01
N HIS A 88 -25.06 -6.52 0.53
CA HIS A 88 -25.76 -5.28 0.21
C HIS A 88 -25.34 -4.16 1.15
N GLY A 89 -25.18 -2.94 0.62
CA GLY A 89 -24.84 -1.75 1.40
C GLY A 89 -24.17 -0.66 0.58
N LYS A 90 -23.69 0.38 1.26
CA LYS A 90 -22.88 1.45 0.67
C LYS A 90 -21.39 1.16 0.91
N VAL A 91 -20.60 1.26 -0.16
CA VAL A 91 -19.17 0.94 -0.12
C VAL A 91 -18.36 1.82 0.85
N LEU A 92 -18.71 3.10 0.95
CA LEU A 92 -18.01 4.03 1.84
C LEU A 92 -18.23 3.72 3.32
N ASP A 93 -19.43 3.27 3.69
CA ASP A 93 -19.74 2.85 5.05
C ASP A 93 -18.92 1.60 5.41
N TYR A 94 -18.88 0.62 4.51
CA TYR A 94 -18.04 -0.57 4.68
C TYR A 94 -16.56 -0.22 4.88
N ILE A 95 -16.02 0.68 4.04
CA ILE A 95 -14.62 1.13 4.13
C ILE A 95 -14.36 1.76 5.50
N LYS A 96 -15.24 2.66 5.95
CA LYS A 96 -15.09 3.34 7.24
C LYS A 96 -15.07 2.36 8.41
N GLU A 97 -15.97 1.38 8.41
CA GLU A 97 -16.10 0.41 9.50
C GLU A 97 -15.00 -0.67 9.52
N ASN A 98 -14.44 -1.03 8.36
CA ASN A 98 -13.60 -2.24 8.23
C ASN A 98 -12.14 -1.96 7.86
N ILE A 99 -11.80 -0.74 7.43
CA ILE A 99 -10.45 -0.41 6.96
C ILE A 99 -9.73 0.54 7.92
N GLU A 100 -10.44 1.23 8.81
CA GLU A 100 -9.82 2.09 9.82
C GLU A 100 -9.01 1.24 10.82
N GLN A 101 -7.68 1.38 10.78
CA GLN A 101 -6.74 0.66 11.62
C GLN A 101 -5.69 1.62 12.17
N ASP A 102 -5.26 1.38 13.40
CA ASP A 102 -4.14 2.10 13.99
C ASP A 102 -2.86 1.80 13.21
N TYR A 103 -2.29 2.86 12.64
CA TYR A 103 -1.08 2.81 11.82
C TYR A 103 0.07 3.52 12.52
N ASP A 104 1.11 2.77 12.88
CA ASP A 104 2.30 3.31 13.52
C ASP A 104 3.23 3.94 12.48
N LYS A 105 3.34 5.26 12.54
CA LYS A 105 4.22 6.06 11.67
C LYS A 105 5.63 6.21 12.23
N THR A 106 5.90 5.79 13.46
CA THR A 106 7.19 6.04 14.13
C THR A 106 8.36 5.34 13.44
N THR A 107 8.09 4.30 12.65
CA THR A 107 9.09 3.56 11.86
C THR A 107 9.38 4.20 10.51
N LEU A 108 8.67 5.27 10.13
CA LEU A 108 8.92 6.06 8.92
C LEU A 108 10.01 7.10 9.21
N SER A 109 11.24 6.73 8.91
CA SER A 109 12.38 7.64 8.83
C SER A 109 12.73 7.79 7.34
N CYS A 110 11.93 8.53 6.57
CA CYS A 110 12.26 8.77 5.17
C CYS A 110 12.86 10.16 5.00
N ARG A 111 14.15 10.23 4.65
CA ARG A 111 14.79 11.45 4.15
C ARG A 111 14.60 11.46 2.63
N LEU A 112 13.61 12.25 2.20
CA LEU A 112 13.32 12.72 0.83
C LEU A 112 14.41 12.42 -0.23
N GLN A 113 14.19 11.34 -0.99
CA GLN A 113 14.48 11.14 -2.43
C GLN A 113 14.35 9.63 -2.74
N ALA A 114 13.14 9.06 -2.64
CA ALA A 114 12.97 7.64 -2.95
C ALA A 114 11.55 7.34 -3.46
N VAL A 115 11.51 6.64 -4.60
CA VAL A 115 10.31 5.97 -5.11
C VAL A 115 9.86 4.96 -4.07
N HIS A 116 8.68 5.18 -3.48
CA HIS A 116 8.14 4.29 -2.46
C HIS A 116 7.53 3.06 -3.12
N LEU A 117 8.23 1.93 -3.03
CA LEU A 117 7.65 0.61 -3.25
C LEU A 117 6.95 0.19 -1.95
N VAL A 118 5.62 0.33 -1.89
CA VAL A 118 4.84 -0.16 -0.74
C VAL A 118 4.75 -1.68 -0.85
N MET A 119 5.65 -2.38 -0.15
CA MET A 119 5.52 -3.82 0.06
C MET A 119 4.36 -4.11 1.00
N GLN A 120 3.52 -5.04 0.59
CA GLN A 120 2.24 -5.33 1.22
C GLN A 120 2.39 -6.01 2.58
N GLY A 121 1.44 -5.69 3.47
CA GLY A 121 1.36 -6.23 4.81
C GLY A 121 1.34 -7.76 4.85
N MET A 122 2.32 -8.32 5.55
CA MET A 122 2.20 -9.62 6.19
C MET A 122 1.45 -9.39 7.51
N ILE A 123 0.15 -9.63 7.52
CA ILE A 123 -0.55 -9.99 8.75
C ILE A 123 -0.26 -11.48 8.96
N LEU A 124 0.69 -11.78 9.84
CA LEU A 124 0.88 -13.09 10.48
C LEU A 124 0.54 -12.99 11.96
#